data_AF-A0A956MNG0-F1
#
_entry.id   AF-A0A956MNG0-F1
#
_cell.length_a   1.000
_cell.length_b   1.000
_cell.length_c   1.000
_cell.angle_alpha   90.00
_cell.angle_beta   90.00
_cell.angle_gamma   90.00
#
_symmetry.space_group_name_H-M   'P 1'
#
loop_
_entity.id
_entity.type
_entity.pdbx_description
1 polymer ?
#
loop_
_entity_poly.entity_id
_entity_poly.type
_entity_poly.pdbx_seq_one_letter_code
_entity_poly.pdbx_strand_id
1 'polypeptide(L)' 'PTREEEERMDRLKAARNRRADELGLDRGLLVPNAVLMEIARRAPRSEAELAEVPSLKRWQQEAAGAVLLEAAGDPRRR' A
#
# COMPACT_ATOMS: atom_id res chain seq x y z
N PRO A 1 -7.75 12.67 -7.42
CA PRO A 1 -6.38 12.39 -6.96
C PRO A 1 -5.43 13.20 -7.84
N THR A 2 -4.27 13.62 -7.31
CA THR A 2 -3.23 14.24 -8.12
C THR A 2 -2.53 13.18 -8.98
N ARG A 3 -1.79 13.60 -10.01
CA ARG A 3 -0.99 12.69 -10.83
C ARG A 3 0.00 11.86 -10.00
N GLU A 4 0.61 12.47 -8.97
CA GLU A 4 1.53 11.76 -8.08
C GLU A 4 0.83 10.71 -7.23
N GLU A 5 -0.39 10.99 -6.77
CA GLU A 5 -1.22 10.02 -6.05
C GLU A 5 -1.63 8.85 -6.96
N GLU A 6 -1.94 9.11 -8.23
CA GLU A 6 -2.23 8.06 -9.22
C GLU A 6 -1.01 7.18 -9.50
N GLU A 7 0.16 7.78 -9.72
CA GLU A 7 1.43 7.06 -9.90
C GLU A 7 1.75 6.19 -8.68
N ARG A 8 1.51 6.69 -7.46
CA ARG A 8 1.70 5.92 -6.21
C ARG A 8 0.67 4.79 -6.09
N MET A 9 -0.59 5.07 -6.41
CA MET A 9 -1.67 4.09 -6.40
C MET A 9 -1.37 2.92 -7.33
N ASP A 10 -0.84 3.16 -8.52
CA ASP A 10 -0.53 2.09 -9.46
C ASP A 10 0.64 1.21 -8.98
N ARG A 11 1.67 1.81 -8.37
CA ARG A 11 2.73 1.04 -7.69
C ARG A 11 2.18 0.20 -6.54
N LEU A 12 1.30 0.77 -5.73
CA LEU A 12 0.65 0.09 -4.60
C LEU A 12 -0.22 -1.09 -5.06
N LYS A 13 -1.01 -0.93 -6.13
CA LYS A 13 -1.78 -2.04 -6.73
C LYS A 13 -0.86 -3.16 -7.19
N ALA A 14 0.23 -2.82 -7.86
CA ALA A 14 1.19 -3.81 -8.36
C ALA A 14 1.85 -4.58 -7.21
N ALA A 15 2.28 -3.87 -6.15
CA ALA A 15 2.86 -4.49 -4.96
C ALA A 15 1.87 -5.40 -4.22
N ARG A 16 0.65 -4.92 -3.99
CA ARG A 16 -0.42 -5.73 -3.39
C ARG A 16 -0.74 -6.97 -4.22
N ASN A 17 -0.82 -6.85 -5.55
CA ASN A 17 -1.15 -7.99 -6.41
C ASN A 17 -0.10 -9.09 -6.29
N ARG A 18 1.19 -8.75 -6.42
CA ARG A 18 2.27 -9.73 -6.24
C ARG A 18 2.19 -10.39 -4.87
N ARG A 19 1.99 -9.58 -3.81
CA ARG A 19 1.92 -10.10 -2.44
C ARG A 19 0.69 -10.98 -2.18
N ALA A 20 -0.46 -10.63 -2.75
CA ALA A 20 -1.67 -11.44 -2.70
C ALA A 20 -1.47 -12.78 -3.40
N ASP A 21 -0.85 -12.77 -4.59
CA ASP A 21 -0.54 -13.98 -5.35
C ASP A 21 0.44 -14.89 -4.58
N GLU A 22 1.47 -14.34 -3.94
CA GLU A 22 2.40 -15.09 -3.06
C GLU A 22 1.72 -15.73 -1.85
N LEU A 23 0.72 -15.05 -1.27
CA LEU A 23 -0.02 -15.51 -0.11
C LEU A 23 -1.21 -16.42 -0.47
N GLY A 24 -1.52 -16.57 -1.76
CA GLY A 24 -2.72 -17.27 -2.22
C GLY A 24 -4.03 -16.59 -1.77
N LEU A 25 -4.01 -15.26 -1.58
CA LEU A 25 -5.14 -14.48 -1.11
C LEU A 25 -5.80 -13.70 -2.25
N ASP A 26 -7.08 -13.38 -2.08
CA ASP A 26 -7.71 -12.38 -2.92
C ASP A 26 -7.09 -10.99 -2.67
N ARG A 27 -6.96 -10.22 -3.75
CA ARG A 27 -6.36 -8.89 -3.73
C ARG A 27 -7.18 -7.92 -2.88
N GLY A 28 -8.50 -7.92 -3.06
CA GLY A 28 -9.41 -7.09 -2.27
C GLY A 28 -9.45 -7.49 -0.80
N LEU A 29 -9.30 -8.79 -0.51
CA LEU A 29 -9.14 -9.30 0.84
C LEU A 29 -7.85 -8.82 1.50
N LEU A 30 -6.71 -8.91 0.80
CA LEU A 30 -5.42 -8.48 1.32
C LEU A 30 -5.44 -6.99 1.66
N VAL A 31 -5.68 -6.13 0.67
CA VAL A 31 -5.89 -4.69 0.89
C VAL A 31 -6.89 -4.13 -0.14
N PRO A 32 -8.04 -3.59 0.31
CA PRO A 32 -9.00 -2.96 -0.58
C PRO A 32 -8.43 -1.74 -1.33
N ASN A 33 -8.90 -1.48 -2.55
CA ASN A 33 -8.46 -0.32 -3.34
C ASN A 33 -8.68 1.02 -2.61
N ALA A 34 -9.74 1.16 -1.81
CA ALA A 34 -9.98 2.36 -1.01
C ALA A 34 -8.84 2.61 0.00
N VAL A 35 -8.36 1.56 0.66
CA VAL A 35 -7.24 1.65 1.62
C VAL A 35 -5.92 1.95 0.87
N LEU A 36 -5.69 1.34 -0.30
CA LEU A 36 -4.53 1.70 -1.13
C LEU A 36 -4.54 3.18 -1.56
N MET A 37 -5.72 3.74 -1.86
CA MET A 37 -5.85 5.16 -2.20
C MET A 37 -5.56 6.06 -0.99
N GLU A 38 -5.97 5.68 0.22
CA GLU A 38 -5.60 6.39 1.44
C GLU A 38 -4.08 6.36 1.69
N ILE A 39 -3.43 5.21 1.46
CA ILE A 39 -1.97 5.10 1.50
C ILE A 39 -1.34 5.99 0.42
N ALA A 40 -1.92 6.02 -0.79
CA ALA A 40 -1.42 6.83 -1.90
C ALA A 40 -1.40 8.34 -1.57
N ARG A 41 -2.47 8.82 -0.93
CA ARG A 41 -2.65 10.21 -0.46
C ARG A 41 -1.73 10.57 0.70
N ARG A 42 -1.61 9.68 1.70
CA ARG A 42 -0.79 9.90 2.90
C ARG A 42 0.71 9.77 2.63
N ALA A 43 1.08 8.95 1.65
CA ALA A 43 2.46 8.67 1.28
C ALA A 43 3.36 8.31 2.48
N PRO A 44 2.96 7.31 3.30
CA PRO A 44 3.69 6.95 4.51
C PRO A 44 5.12 6.49 4.19
N ARG A 45 6.06 6.89 5.03
CA ARG A 45 7.50 6.58 4.90
C ARG A 45 8.03 5.68 6.00
N SER A 46 7.18 5.29 6.94
CA SER A 46 7.53 4.44 8.07
C SER A 46 6.36 3.53 8.45
N GLU A 47 6.66 2.42 9.14
CA GLU A 47 5.63 1.52 9.68
C GLU A 47 4.68 2.23 10.65
N ALA A 48 5.20 3.19 11.44
CA ALA A 48 4.38 4.01 12.32
C ALA A 48 3.34 4.84 11.53
N GLU A 49 3.76 5.52 10.46
CA GLU A 49 2.84 6.28 9.60
C GLU A 49 1.86 5.37 8.85
N LEU A 50 2.29 4.17 8.45
CA LEU A 50 1.39 3.19 7.83
C LEU A 50 0.33 2.69 8.82
N ALA A 51 0.70 2.50 10.10
CA ALA A 51 -0.23 2.09 11.15
C ALA A 51 -1.31 3.13 11.44
N GLU A 52 -1.07 4.40 11.13
CA GLU A 52 -2.05 5.48 11.24
C GLU A 52 -3.08 5.52 10.10
N VAL A 53 -2.93 4.69 9.06
CA VAL A 53 -3.87 4.63 7.93
C VAL A 53 -5.20 4.04 8.40
N PRO A 54 -6.31 4.80 8.35
CA PRO A 54 -7.61 4.32 8.77
C PRO A 54 -8.03 3.13 7.93
N SER A 55 -8.65 2.14 8.56
CA SER A 55 -9.14 0.90 7.92
C SER A 55 -8.07 -0.10 7.47
N LEU A 56 -6.78 0.19 7.65
CA LEU A 56 -5.72 -0.81 7.45
C LEU A 56 -5.56 -1.64 8.73
N LYS A 57 -6.08 -2.86 8.72
CA LYS A 57 -6.09 -3.74 9.89
C LYS A 57 -4.68 -4.22 10.22
N ARG A 58 -4.41 -4.50 11.49
CA ARG A 58 -3.11 -4.99 11.98
C ARG A 58 -2.57 -6.18 11.18
N TRP A 59 -3.38 -7.20 10.91
CA TRP A 59 -2.95 -8.37 10.13
C TRP A 59 -2.56 -8.01 8.68
N GLN A 60 -3.18 -6.97 8.09
CA GLN A 60 -2.84 -6.50 6.74
C GLN A 60 -1.49 -5.77 6.76
N GLN A 61 -1.22 -5.02 7.83
CA GLN A 61 0.09 -4.40 8.06
C GLN A 61 1.17 -5.47 8.22
N GLU A 62 0.90 -6.52 9.00
CA GLU A 62 1.84 -7.65 9.17
C GLU A 62 2.06 -8.42 7.86
N ALA A 63 1.00 -8.64 7.07
CA ALA A 63 1.09 -9.41 5.82
C ALA A 63 1.71 -8.65 4.65
N ALA A 64 1.47 -7.34 4.54
CA ALA A 64 1.81 -6.54 3.36
C ALA A 64 2.45 -5.17 3.65
N GLY A 65 2.65 -4.78 4.91
CA GLY A 65 3.10 -3.44 5.27
C GLY A 65 4.44 -3.05 4.64
N ALA A 66 5.42 -3.96 4.67
CA ALA A 66 6.74 -3.73 4.07
C ALA A 66 6.67 -3.42 2.56
N VAL A 67 5.93 -4.22 1.79
CA VAL A 67 5.80 -4.03 0.33
C VAL A 67 4.97 -2.79 -0.02
N LEU A 68 4.01 -2.42 0.84
CA LEU A 68 3.22 -1.20 0.66
C LEU A 68 4.05 0.04 0.93
N LEU A 69 4.90 0.03 1.97
CA LEU A 69 5.81 1.14 2.28
C LEU A 69 6.83 1.36 1.17
N GLU A 70 7.43 0.28 0.66
CA GLU A 70 8.35 0.36 -0.47
C GLU A 70 7.67 1.00 -1.70
N ALA A 71 6.45 0.55 -2.01
CA ALA A 71 5.69 1.07 -3.15
C ALA A 71 5.15 2.51 -2.94
N ALA A 72 4.87 2.87 -1.68
CA ALA A 72 4.46 4.20 -1.28
C ALA A 72 5.62 5.21 -1.35
N GLY A 73 6.87 4.77 -1.43
CA GLY A 73 8.02 5.64 -1.66
C GLY A 73 7.96 6.41 -2.99
N ASP A 74 8.68 7.53 -3.06
CA ASP A 74 8.94 8.23 -4.31
C ASP A 74 10.14 7.56 -5.04
N PRO A 75 9.96 7.02 -6.25
CA PRO A 75 11.05 6.43 -7.02
C PRO A 75 12.14 7.44 -7.40
N ARG A 76 11.89 8.75 -7.32
CA ARG A 76 12.86 9.82 -7.66
C ARG A 76 13.93 10.07 -6.58
N ARG A 77 13.90 9.32 -5.47
CA ARG A 77 14.78 9.50 -4.30
C ARG A 77 15.72 8.31 -4.00
N ARG A 78 15.92 7.40 -4.95
CA ARG A 78 16.95 6.35 -4.89
C ARG A 78 18.15 6.70 -5.75
#